data_AF-A0A535RTW1-F1
#
_entry.id   AF-A0A535RTW1-F1
#
_cell.length_a   1.000
_cell.length_b   1.000
_cell.length_c   1.000
_cell.angle_alpha   90.00
_cell.angle_beta   90.00
_cell.angle_gamma   90.00
#
_symmetry.space_group_name_H-M   'P 1'
#
loop_
_entity.id
_entity.type
_entity.pdbx_description
1 polymer ?
#
loop_
_entity_poly.entity_id
_entity_poly.type
_entity_poly.pdbx_seq_one_letter_code
_entity_poly.pdbx_strand_id
1 'polypeptide(L)' 'ANGMLLATHLGGETLSPAHGYPVRLVAPGRRGFQWVKWVSRIETY' A
#
# COMPACT_ATOMS: atom_id res chain seq x y z
N ALA A 1 -12.84 0.86 8.53
CA ALA A 1 -11.46 1.26 8.85
C ALA A 1 -11.24 2.65 8.28
N ASN A 2 -10.95 3.65 9.13
CA ASN A 2 -10.90 5.06 8.73
C ASN A 2 -9.46 5.54 8.43
N GLY A 3 -8.52 4.62 8.20
CA GLY A 3 -7.10 4.92 8.02
C GLY A 3 -6.53 4.32 6.73
N MET A 4 -5.37 4.84 6.32
CA MET A 4 -4.53 4.22 5.29
C MET A 4 -3.73 3.08 5.92
N LEU A 5 -3.42 2.05 5.14
CA LEU A 5 -2.63 0.90 5.58
C LEU A 5 -1.34 0.80 4.78
N LEU A 6 -0.27 0.33 5.42
CA LEU A 6 0.92 -0.16 4.74
C LEU A 6 0.83 -1.68 4.65
N ALA A 7 0.52 -2.17 3.47
CA ALA A 7 0.41 -3.59 3.19
C ALA A 7 1.77 -4.14 2.76
N THR A 8 2.19 -5.24 3.39
CA THR A 8 3.34 -6.07 3.01
C THR A 8 2.90 -7.40 2.37
N HIS A 9 1.62 -7.76 2.54
CA HIS A 9 1.03 -9.02 2.09
C HIS A 9 -0.32 -8.79 1.40
N LEU A 10 -0.68 -9.70 0.51
CA LEU A 10 -1.99 -9.80 -0.14
C LEU A 10 -2.46 -11.25 -0.07
N GLY A 11 -3.58 -11.48 0.62
CA GLY A 11 -4.13 -12.83 0.79
C GLY A 11 -3.23 -13.77 1.59
N GLY A 12 -2.45 -13.23 2.54
CA GLY A 12 -1.48 -14.01 3.34
C GLY A 12 -0.11 -14.18 2.68
N GLU A 13 0.00 -13.97 1.37
CA GLU A 13 1.25 -14.04 0.62
C GLU A 13 1.98 -12.70 0.58
N THR A 14 3.32 -12.73 0.55
CA THR A 14 4.12 -11.52 0.33
C THR A 14 3.72 -10.85 -0.98
N LEU A 15 3.71 -9.52 -1.01
CA LEU A 15 3.41 -8.79 -2.23
C LEU A 15 4.35 -9.22 -3.37
N SER A 16 3.80 -9.35 -4.57
CA SER A 16 4.63 -9.43 -5.78
C SER A 16 5.19 -8.05 -6.14
N PRO A 17 6.26 -7.96 -6.96
CA PRO A 17 6.75 -6.68 -7.47
C PRO A 17 5.65 -5.88 -8.18
N ALA A 18 4.80 -6.54 -8.96
CA ALA A 18 3.67 -5.90 -9.65
C ALA A 18 2.64 -5.30 -8.68
N HIS A 19 2.43 -5.93 -7.52
CA HIS A 19 1.52 -5.49 -6.48
C HIS A 19 2.14 -4.54 -5.45
N GLY A 20 3.44 -4.26 -5.52
CA GLY A 20 4.08 -3.20 -4.74
C GLY A 20 5.09 -3.67 -3.71
N TYR A 21 5.67 -4.87 -3.84
CA TYR A 21 6.76 -5.31 -2.97
C TYR A 21 7.89 -4.26 -2.86
N PRO A 22 8.40 -3.94 -1.65
CA PRO A 22 8.11 -4.62 -0.38
C PRO A 22 6.87 -4.09 0.35
N VAL A 23 6.44 -2.86 0.06
CA VAL A 23 5.35 -2.19 0.78
C VAL A 23 4.48 -1.37 -0.18
N ARG A 24 3.15 -1.48 -0.02
CA ARG A 24 2.15 -0.66 -0.71
C ARG A 24 1.27 0.09 0.28
N LEU A 25 1.01 1.36 0.00
CA LEU A 25 -0.05 2.12 0.66
C LEU A 25 -1.42 1.71 0.10
N VAL A 26 -2.32 1.30 0.99
CA VAL A 26 -3.73 0.99 0.70
C VAL A 26 -4.58 2.10 1.29
N ALA A 27 -5.41 2.72 0.45
CA ALA A 27 -6.30 3.82 0.84
C ALA A 27 -7.77 3.43 0.58
N PRO A 28 -8.42 2.71 1.51
CA PRO A 28 -9.81 2.29 1.35
C PRO A 28 -10.73 3.47 1.02
N GLY A 29 -11.67 3.26 0.10
CA GLY A 29 -12.59 4.32 -0.37
C GLY A 29 -11.98 5.32 -1.35
N ARG A 30 -10.71 5.15 -1.75
CA ARG A 30 -10.03 6.01 -2.72
C ARG A 30 -9.76 5.28 -4.04
N ARG A 31 -9.54 6.05 -5.12
CA ARG A 31 -9.24 5.51 -6.45
C ARG A 31 -7.93 4.71 -6.43
N GLY A 32 -7.85 3.64 -7.23
CA GLY A 32 -6.72 2.71 -7.22
C GLY A 32 -5.35 3.34 -7.51
N PHE A 33 -5.27 4.43 -8.28
CA PHE A 33 -4.00 5.14 -8.51
C PHE A 33 -3.48 5.85 -7.25
N GLN A 34 -4.34 6.10 -6.25
CA GLN A 34 -3.94 6.68 -4.96
C GLN A 34 -3.34 5.62 -4.03
N TRP A 35 -3.35 4.34 -4.42
CA TRP A 35 -2.78 3.25 -3.66
C TRP A 35 -1.33 3.04 -4.09
N VAL A 36 -0.44 3.84 -3.52
CA VAL A 36 0.97 3.94 -3.93
C VAL A 36 1.70 2.62 -3.70
N LYS A 37 2.25 2.06 -4.78
CA LYS A 37 3.15 0.89 -4.72
C LYS A 37 4.57 1.34 -4.38
N TRP A 38 5.37 0.43 -3.82
CA TRP A 38 6.81 0.63 -3.60
C TRP A 38 7.11 1.83 -2.67
N VAL A 39 6.36 1.94 -1.58
CA VAL A 39 6.53 3.02 -0.61
C VAL A 39 7.92 2.94 0.02
N SER A 40 8.69 4.02 -0.13
CA SER A 40 10.03 4.17 0.46
C SER A 40 10.11 5.23 1.56
N ARG A 41 9.15 6.17 1.59
CA ARG A 41 9.11 7.27 2.54
C ARG A 41 7.68 7.77 2.75
N ILE A 42 7.38 8.20 3.97
CA ILE A 42 6.15 8.89 4.35
C ILE A 42 6.56 10.12 5.16
N GLU A 43 5.92 11.25 4.88
CA GLU A 43 6.13 12.49 5.60
C GLU A 43 4.77 13.06 6.01
N THR A 44 4.76 13.79 7.12
CA THR A 44 3.62 14.53 7.62
C THR A 44 4.07 15.95 7.90
N TYR A 45 3.24 16.92 7.53
CA TYR A 45 3.43 18.34 7.80
C TYR A 45 2.23 18.87 8.57
#